data_AF-A0A5C5VGS3-F1
#
_entry.id   AF-A0A5C5VGS3-F1
#
_cell.length_a   1.000
_cell.length_b   1.000
_cell.length_c   1.000
_cell.angle_alpha   90.00
_cell.angle_beta   90.00
_cell.angle_gamma   90.00
#
_symmetry.space_group_name_H-M   'P 1'
#
loop_
_entity.id
_entity.type
_entity.pdbx_description
1 polymer ?
#
loop_
_entity_poly.entity_id
_entity_poly.type
_entity_poly.pdbx_seq_one_letter_code
_entity_poly.pdbx_strand_id
1 'polypeptide(L)'
;MNRATRTACRFGQAAALLCLFLSVPAAQGLDHQVATTAEFASALAAAQSGDVILLAPGDYAGGHYRSGLSGVTIRSQDPADRARIIGGANGIQLSDATSVVLEDLVFEQQTGNGLNIDDGGSFGTPSTDITIRRVAVRSMAATGNNDGIKLSGVTGFVIDQVEVRDWGAGGSAVDPVGCHRGLIQNSTFVSSVAAGGSAVRPKGGSKDITIRANYIELPAGIGRGVQAGGSTGAPFFRFVDGDSGYEADEITVEGNVILGGSSAVSWVNIDGGVFHHNYVIDPGDWAFRILNENVGQPIVETQNGVLADNVIAYRGDSWRRAGNFDGPGVLEESFGFRGNHWINADNPTTAGSTPTLPVAETDGVYGGAAPFTTAVQTWRFEWGLWVVAPGAGPPSFEGVTIDEHHALLRAAPGDDAVFNPLADNPLSGGWSLHPLNGPDLTDVIGNQVVLVNPRKAGIPAAAGDYDRNGVIDMADYALWRAQYGVTGSALADGNDDGRVDAADYTLWRDAFAGESGAHLVPCPGASTLGIVPMFAAARSRAR
;
A
#
# COMPACT_ATOMS: atom_id res chain seq x y z
N MET A 1 -7.35 19.46 -65.20
CA MET A 1 -7.81 18.57 -66.30
C MET A 1 -6.57 17.99 -66.96
N ASN A 2 -6.39 16.71 -67.26
CA ASN A 2 -7.05 15.49 -66.82
C ASN A 2 -6.07 14.34 -67.12
N ARG A 3 -5.92 13.45 -66.14
CA ARG A 3 -5.25 12.12 -66.08
C ARG A 3 -4.43 11.62 -67.29
N ALA A 4 -3.13 11.44 -67.05
CA ALA A 4 -2.31 10.43 -67.72
C ALA A 4 -2.44 9.08 -67.00
N THR A 5 -2.71 8.01 -67.74
CA THR A 5 -2.67 6.62 -67.24
C THR A 5 -1.66 5.86 -68.11
N ARG A 6 -0.63 5.30 -67.48
CA ARG A 6 0.08 4.10 -67.95
C ARG A 6 0.90 3.53 -66.81
N THR A 7 0.37 2.45 -66.25
CA THR A 7 0.97 1.56 -65.27
C THR A 7 2.21 0.92 -65.88
N ALA A 8 3.38 1.08 -65.24
CA ALA A 8 4.58 0.30 -65.54
C ALA A 8 5.21 -0.18 -64.23
N CYS A 9 5.28 -1.51 -64.13
CA CYS A 9 5.86 -2.29 -63.05
C CYS A 9 7.35 -1.92 -62.87
N ARG A 10 7.78 -1.58 -61.65
CA ARG A 10 9.20 -1.50 -61.26
C ARG A 10 9.48 -2.52 -60.16
N PHE A 11 10.35 -3.48 -60.47
CA PHE A 11 11.01 -4.33 -59.50
C PHE A 11 11.87 -3.46 -58.57
N GLY A 12 11.53 -3.40 -57.28
CA GLY A 12 12.36 -2.81 -56.24
C GLY A 12 13.27 -3.89 -55.63
N GLN A 13 14.58 -3.69 -55.73
CA GLN A 13 15.57 -4.48 -54.98
C GLN A 13 15.44 -4.15 -53.49
N ALA A 14 15.08 -5.13 -52.67
CA ALA A 14 15.13 -5.03 -51.22
C ALA A 14 16.58 -5.23 -50.76
N ALA A 15 17.22 -4.16 -50.28
CA ALA A 15 18.46 -4.25 -49.53
C ALA A 15 18.12 -4.74 -48.11
N ALA A 16 18.58 -5.94 -47.77
CA ALA A 16 18.48 -6.46 -46.41
C ALA A 16 19.44 -5.68 -45.49
N LEU A 17 18.90 -4.78 -44.66
CA LEU A 17 19.63 -4.24 -43.53
C LEU A 17 19.75 -5.34 -42.47
N LEU A 18 20.96 -5.87 -42.31
CA LEU A 18 21.30 -6.77 -41.21
C LEU A 18 21.43 -5.93 -39.93
N CYS A 19 20.34 -5.77 -39.18
CA CYS A 19 20.39 -5.19 -37.83
C CYS A 19 21.08 -6.19 -36.90
N LEU A 20 22.38 -6.00 -36.64
CA LEU A 20 23.05 -6.62 -35.50
C LEU A 20 22.44 -6.04 -34.22
N PHE A 21 21.55 -6.80 -33.58
CA PHE A 21 21.19 -6.57 -32.18
C PHE A 21 22.40 -6.95 -31.32
N LEU A 22 23.24 -5.96 -31.01
CA LEU A 22 24.16 -6.06 -29.88
C LEU A 22 23.32 -6.02 -28.61
N SER A 23 22.97 -7.20 -28.09
CA SER A 23 22.47 -7.32 -26.72
C SER A 23 23.59 -6.87 -25.78
N VAL A 24 23.51 -5.63 -25.31
CA VAL A 24 24.33 -5.17 -24.19
C VAL A 24 23.87 -6.00 -22.98
N PRO A 25 24.72 -6.83 -22.37
CA PRO A 25 24.33 -7.51 -21.15
C PRO A 25 24.00 -6.42 -20.11
N ALA A 26 22.82 -6.47 -19.51
CA ALA A 26 22.53 -5.67 -18.33
C ALA A 26 23.66 -5.92 -17.34
N ALA A 27 24.38 -4.87 -16.94
CA ALA A 27 25.39 -5.00 -15.90
C ALA A 27 24.70 -5.57 -14.66
N GLN A 28 25.11 -6.75 -14.20
CA GLN A 28 24.64 -7.28 -12.94
C GLN A 28 25.17 -6.36 -11.84
N GLY A 29 24.27 -5.81 -11.02
CA GLY A 29 24.64 -5.01 -9.87
C GLY A 29 25.52 -5.79 -8.90
N LEU A 30 26.34 -5.08 -8.15
CA LEU A 30 27.26 -5.66 -7.18
C LEU A 30 26.66 -5.70 -5.79
N ASP A 31 26.91 -6.81 -5.08
CA ASP A 31 26.64 -6.94 -3.65
C ASP A 31 27.85 -6.41 -2.86
N HIS A 32 27.70 -5.22 -2.26
CA HIS A 32 28.68 -4.61 -1.37
C HIS A 32 28.44 -5.06 0.06
N GLN A 33 29.15 -6.10 0.49
CA GLN A 33 29.15 -6.55 1.89
C GLN A 33 29.97 -5.57 2.74
N VAL A 34 29.37 -4.96 3.76
CA VAL A 34 30.04 -3.99 4.64
C VAL A 34 29.84 -4.34 6.11
N ALA A 35 30.90 -4.26 6.91
CA ALA A 35 30.88 -4.59 8.34
C ALA A 35 31.28 -3.41 9.23
N THR A 36 31.65 -2.27 8.64
CA THR A 36 32.07 -1.08 9.38
C THR A 36 31.48 0.20 8.77
N THR A 37 31.44 1.28 9.57
CA THR A 37 31.02 2.61 9.10
C THR A 37 31.83 3.09 7.88
N ALA A 38 33.14 2.85 7.86
CA ALA A 38 34.02 3.31 6.78
C ALA A 38 33.76 2.55 5.47
N GLU A 39 33.50 1.24 5.56
CA GLU A 39 33.10 0.43 4.41
C GLU A 39 31.73 0.84 3.90
N PHE A 40 30.75 1.05 4.80
CA PHE A 40 29.42 1.52 4.40
C PHE A 40 29.49 2.88 3.69
N ALA A 41 30.22 3.85 4.25
CA ALA A 41 30.40 5.15 3.62
C ALA A 41 31.05 5.03 2.22
N SER A 42 32.03 4.14 2.09
CA SER A 42 32.75 3.91 0.82
C SER A 42 31.84 3.23 -0.22
N ALA A 43 31.06 2.23 0.18
CA ALA A 43 30.07 1.57 -0.66
C ALA A 43 28.98 2.55 -1.11
N LEU A 44 28.41 3.34 -0.19
CA LEU A 44 27.40 4.35 -0.51
C LEU A 44 27.92 5.40 -1.50
N ALA A 45 29.19 5.78 -1.38
CA ALA A 45 29.82 6.72 -2.30
C ALA A 45 30.09 6.12 -3.69
N ALA A 46 30.32 4.81 -3.79
CA ALA A 46 30.66 4.12 -5.03
C ALA A 46 29.45 3.50 -5.74
N ALA A 47 28.33 3.30 -5.04
CA ALA A 47 27.18 2.54 -5.53
C ALA A 47 26.62 3.05 -6.86
N GLN A 48 26.25 2.10 -7.71
CA GLN A 48 25.68 2.30 -9.03
C GLN A 48 24.31 1.60 -9.12
N SER A 49 23.54 1.95 -10.15
CA SER A 49 22.23 1.33 -10.39
C SER A 49 22.35 -0.19 -10.52
N GLY A 50 21.50 -0.91 -9.78
CA GLY A 50 21.50 -2.36 -9.63
C GLY A 50 22.21 -2.85 -8.37
N ASP A 51 23.06 -2.03 -7.73
CA ASP A 51 23.84 -2.47 -6.58
C ASP A 51 22.99 -2.71 -5.32
N VAL A 52 23.45 -3.65 -4.49
CA VAL A 52 22.92 -3.91 -3.15
C VAL A 52 24.03 -3.68 -2.13
N ILE A 53 23.79 -2.79 -1.18
CA ILE A 53 24.68 -2.60 -0.03
C ILE A 53 24.12 -3.42 1.15
N LEU A 54 24.89 -4.41 1.57
CA LEU A 54 24.51 -5.39 2.59
C LEU A 54 25.31 -5.12 3.88
N LEU A 55 24.64 -4.56 4.88
CA LEU A 55 25.24 -4.24 6.18
C LEU A 55 25.20 -5.49 7.07
N ALA A 56 26.37 -5.94 7.52
CA ALA A 56 26.45 -6.95 8.57
C ALA A 56 25.80 -6.45 9.88
N PRO A 57 25.29 -7.35 10.74
CA PRO A 57 24.77 -6.95 12.04
C PRO A 57 25.81 -6.16 12.84
N GLY A 58 25.43 -5.00 13.37
CA GLY A 58 26.33 -4.13 14.11
C GLY A 58 25.95 -2.65 14.07
N ASP A 59 26.82 -1.82 14.65
CA ASP A 59 26.62 -0.38 14.79
C ASP A 59 27.45 0.39 13.78
N TYR A 60 26.80 1.31 13.09
CA TYR A 60 27.37 2.20 12.09
C TYR A 60 27.09 3.64 12.52
N ALA A 61 28.09 4.51 12.51
CA ALA A 61 27.84 5.93 12.83
C ALA A 61 26.95 6.55 11.75
N GLY A 62 25.92 7.30 12.13
CA GLY A 62 25.09 8.06 11.20
C GLY A 62 25.74 9.33 10.67
N GLY A 63 24.98 10.16 9.98
CA GLY A 63 25.48 11.35 9.28
C GLY A 63 25.89 11.07 7.83
N HIS A 64 25.40 9.98 7.25
CA HIS A 64 25.68 9.65 5.86
C HIS A 64 24.88 10.54 4.91
N TYR A 65 25.51 10.95 3.81
CA TYR A 65 24.89 11.78 2.79
C TYR A 65 25.24 11.28 1.39
N ARG A 66 24.24 11.23 0.50
CA ARG A 66 24.45 10.98 -0.93
C ARG A 66 23.42 11.73 -1.78
N SER A 67 23.89 12.48 -2.77
CA SER A 67 23.05 13.01 -3.84
C SER A 67 23.11 12.12 -5.08
N GLY A 68 22.00 12.03 -5.82
CA GLY A 68 21.92 11.35 -7.11
C GLY A 68 22.02 9.82 -7.04
N LEU A 69 21.65 9.22 -5.90
CA LEU A 69 21.65 7.77 -5.76
C LEU A 69 20.51 7.17 -6.57
N SER A 70 20.80 6.24 -7.48
CA SER A 70 19.78 5.69 -8.37
C SER A 70 19.84 4.17 -8.46
N GLY A 71 18.70 3.50 -8.27
CA GLY A 71 18.55 2.05 -8.47
C GLY A 71 19.31 1.19 -7.46
N VAL A 72 19.46 1.64 -6.21
CA VAL A 72 20.27 0.97 -5.19
C VAL A 72 19.39 0.46 -4.05
N THR A 73 19.67 -0.75 -3.58
CA THR A 73 19.09 -1.30 -2.35
C THR A 73 20.10 -1.21 -1.21
N ILE A 74 19.71 -0.68 -0.06
CA ILE A 74 20.52 -0.66 1.16
C ILE A 74 19.75 -1.44 2.24
N ARG A 75 20.33 -2.55 2.71
CA ARG A 75 19.66 -3.41 3.68
C ARG A 75 20.60 -4.14 4.61
N SER A 76 20.06 -4.64 5.72
CA SER A 76 20.79 -5.58 6.58
C SER A 76 21.01 -6.93 5.88
N GLN A 77 22.13 -7.58 6.19
CA GLN A 77 22.40 -8.96 5.79
C GLN A 77 21.40 -9.93 6.43
N ASP A 78 21.08 -9.71 7.71
CA ASP A 78 20.13 -10.51 8.48
C ASP A 78 18.96 -9.61 8.94
N PRO A 79 17.71 -9.84 8.48
CA PRO A 79 16.55 -9.07 8.91
C PRO A 79 16.16 -9.33 10.38
N ALA A 80 16.60 -10.44 10.97
CA ALA A 80 16.38 -10.74 12.40
C ALA A 80 17.41 -10.03 13.31
N ASP A 81 18.59 -9.68 12.78
CA ASP A 81 19.67 -8.97 13.48
C ASP A 81 20.11 -7.73 12.67
N ARG A 82 19.25 -6.72 12.68
CA ARG A 82 19.37 -5.54 11.82
C ARG A 82 20.55 -4.64 12.19
N ALA A 83 21.25 -4.14 11.18
CA ALA A 83 22.25 -3.08 11.34
C ALA A 83 21.64 -1.79 11.91
N ARG A 84 22.36 -1.15 12.83
CA ARG A 84 21.93 0.06 13.53
C ARG A 84 22.77 1.27 13.11
N ILE A 85 22.11 2.33 12.64
CA ILE A 85 22.69 3.62 12.28
C ILE A 85 22.55 4.57 13.48
N ILE A 86 23.66 4.86 14.15
CA ILE A 86 23.71 5.54 15.45
C ILE A 86 24.23 6.96 15.32
N GLY A 87 23.46 7.94 15.80
CA GLY A 87 23.88 9.34 15.84
C GLY A 87 23.82 10.04 14.47
N GLY A 88 24.47 11.21 14.38
CA GLY A 88 24.43 12.09 13.22
C GLY A 88 23.29 13.11 13.29
N ALA A 89 23.41 14.19 12.52
CA ALA A 89 22.30 15.14 12.35
C ALA A 89 21.12 14.44 11.66
N ASN A 90 21.37 13.80 10.53
CA ASN A 90 20.47 12.78 10.00
C ASN A 90 21.18 11.42 10.08
N GLY A 91 20.44 10.31 10.19
CA GLY A 91 21.05 8.98 10.12
C GLY A 91 21.63 8.74 8.72
N ILE A 92 20.76 8.80 7.72
CA ILE A 92 21.09 8.87 6.30
C ILE A 92 20.31 10.04 5.69
N GLN A 93 20.96 10.79 4.80
CA GLN A 93 20.32 11.77 3.93
C GLN A 93 20.56 11.43 2.46
N LEU A 94 19.47 11.26 1.71
CA LEU A 94 19.51 11.06 0.26
C LEU A 94 18.87 12.26 -0.45
N SER A 95 19.59 12.89 -1.36
CA SER A 95 19.06 13.98 -2.20
C SER A 95 19.00 13.52 -3.65
N ASP A 96 17.97 13.94 -4.41
CA ASP A 96 17.80 13.61 -5.83
C ASP A 96 17.91 12.09 -6.10
N ALA A 97 17.30 11.28 -5.22
CA ALA A 97 17.36 9.83 -5.29
C ALA A 97 16.25 9.26 -6.16
N THR A 98 16.54 8.20 -6.92
CA THR A 98 15.57 7.53 -7.80
C THR A 98 15.62 6.02 -7.64
N SER A 99 14.48 5.36 -7.44
CA SER A 99 14.41 3.89 -7.36
C SER A 99 15.32 3.31 -6.27
N VAL A 100 15.31 3.93 -5.08
CA VAL A 100 16.12 3.51 -3.93
C VAL A 100 15.25 2.75 -2.93
N VAL A 101 15.78 1.62 -2.44
CA VAL A 101 15.14 0.80 -1.41
C VAL A 101 15.99 0.85 -0.14
N LEU A 102 15.38 1.23 0.98
CA LEU A 102 15.94 1.11 2.33
C LEU A 102 15.14 0.06 3.09
N GLU A 103 15.81 -1.02 3.52
CA GLU A 103 15.11 -2.17 4.09
C GLU A 103 15.82 -2.75 5.31
N ASP A 104 15.07 -3.18 6.32
CA ASP A 104 15.60 -3.90 7.49
C ASP A 104 16.69 -3.12 8.26
N LEU A 105 16.55 -1.80 8.44
CA LEU A 105 17.51 -0.96 9.16
C LEU A 105 16.93 -0.40 10.45
N VAL A 106 17.79 -0.05 11.40
CA VAL A 106 17.40 0.65 12.63
C VAL A 106 18.18 1.97 12.74
N PHE A 107 17.50 3.07 13.08
CA PHE A 107 18.09 4.38 13.32
C PHE A 107 17.88 4.80 14.77
N GLU A 108 18.97 5.15 15.46
CA GLU A 108 18.92 5.60 16.86
C GLU A 108 19.82 6.82 17.11
N GLN A 109 19.43 7.66 18.08
CA GLN A 109 20.23 8.76 18.62
C GLN A 109 20.54 9.91 17.64
N GLN A 110 19.79 10.05 16.54
CA GLN A 110 19.91 11.21 15.65
C GLN A 110 19.56 12.51 16.39
N THR A 111 20.30 13.59 16.10
CA THR A 111 20.07 14.92 16.68
C THR A 111 19.23 15.84 15.79
N GLY A 112 19.04 15.46 14.52
CA GLY A 112 18.09 16.02 13.56
C GLY A 112 17.02 14.97 13.23
N ASN A 113 16.84 14.60 11.95
CA ASN A 113 15.84 13.60 11.54
C ASN A 113 16.42 12.18 11.60
N GLY A 114 15.59 11.16 11.83
CA GLY A 114 16.06 9.77 11.77
C GLY A 114 16.59 9.41 10.37
N LEU A 115 15.74 9.62 9.38
CA LEU A 115 16.03 9.45 7.95
C LEU A 115 15.52 10.67 7.18
N ASN A 116 16.27 11.14 6.18
CA ASN A 116 15.89 12.27 5.35
C ASN A 116 16.05 11.94 3.86
N ILE A 117 15.00 12.15 3.07
CA ILE A 117 15.06 12.04 1.60
C ILE A 117 14.46 13.30 0.98
N ASP A 118 15.19 13.93 0.07
CA ASP A 118 14.80 15.22 -0.50
C ASP A 118 15.11 15.37 -2.00
N ASP A 119 14.55 16.39 -2.64
CA ASP A 119 14.74 16.79 -4.04
C ASP A 119 15.93 17.75 -4.25
N GLY A 120 16.90 17.75 -3.32
CA GLY A 120 18.04 18.67 -3.36
C GLY A 120 17.67 20.14 -3.22
N GLY A 121 16.40 20.47 -2.93
CA GLY A 121 15.87 21.83 -2.92
C GLY A 121 15.36 22.32 -4.28
N SER A 122 15.37 21.47 -5.31
CA SER A 122 14.84 21.76 -6.64
C SER A 122 13.51 21.06 -6.89
N PHE A 123 12.43 21.83 -6.82
CA PHE A 123 11.07 21.35 -7.10
C PHE A 123 10.90 20.67 -8.48
N GLY A 124 11.67 21.09 -9.49
CA GLY A 124 11.58 20.55 -10.85
C GLY A 124 12.21 19.16 -11.05
N THR A 125 12.93 18.63 -10.05
CA THR A 125 13.59 17.32 -10.11
C THR A 125 13.32 16.54 -8.83
N PRO A 126 12.10 16.03 -8.64
CA PRO A 126 11.76 15.29 -7.43
C PRO A 126 12.64 14.05 -7.29
N SER A 127 12.87 13.63 -6.04
CA SER A 127 13.27 12.24 -5.78
C SER A 127 12.10 11.32 -6.15
N THR A 128 12.36 10.15 -6.73
CA THR A 128 11.30 9.25 -7.23
C THR A 128 11.49 7.79 -6.83
N ASP A 129 10.38 7.05 -6.76
CA ASP A 129 10.35 5.60 -6.58
C ASP A 129 11.13 5.13 -5.34
N ILE A 130 10.80 5.70 -4.18
CA ILE A 130 11.48 5.42 -2.92
C ILE A 130 10.70 4.36 -2.14
N THR A 131 11.37 3.28 -1.72
CA THR A 131 10.78 2.30 -0.79
C THR A 131 11.53 2.31 0.53
N ILE A 132 10.79 2.46 1.64
CA ILE A 132 11.28 2.30 3.00
C ILE A 132 10.48 1.18 3.64
N ARG A 133 11.10 0.03 3.88
CA ARG A 133 10.39 -1.18 4.35
C ARG A 133 11.06 -1.78 5.58
N ARG A 134 10.29 -2.16 6.60
CA ARG A 134 10.82 -2.81 7.83
C ARG A 134 11.96 -2.03 8.49
N VAL A 135 11.91 -0.71 8.38
CA VAL A 135 12.84 0.23 9.04
C VAL A 135 12.28 0.64 10.39
N ALA A 136 13.16 0.76 11.40
CA ALA A 136 12.81 1.33 12.70
C ALA A 136 13.57 2.64 12.95
N VAL A 137 12.88 3.68 13.42
CA VAL A 137 13.48 4.91 13.95
C VAL A 137 13.05 5.07 15.40
N ARG A 138 13.98 5.06 16.34
CA ARG A 138 13.65 5.09 17.77
C ARG A 138 14.75 5.74 18.60
N SER A 139 14.42 6.13 19.83
CA SER A 139 15.41 6.66 20.78
C SER A 139 16.22 7.83 20.18
N MET A 140 15.52 8.77 19.52
CA MET A 140 16.15 9.95 18.96
C MET A 140 16.74 10.84 20.07
N ALA A 141 17.87 11.50 19.77
CA ALA A 141 18.46 12.51 20.65
C ALA A 141 17.93 13.93 20.36
N ALA A 142 16.95 14.03 19.46
CA ALA A 142 16.32 15.27 19.03
C ALA A 142 15.09 15.59 19.89
N THR A 143 14.91 16.86 20.26
CA THR A 143 13.80 17.31 21.12
C THR A 143 12.92 18.38 20.46
N GLY A 144 13.25 18.81 19.24
CA GLY A 144 12.60 19.91 18.55
C GLY A 144 11.58 19.45 17.51
N ASN A 145 11.49 20.22 16.42
CA ASN A 145 10.75 19.85 15.22
C ASN A 145 11.62 18.93 14.36
N ASN A 146 11.71 17.66 14.78
CA ASN A 146 12.57 16.66 14.18
C ASN A 146 11.76 15.41 13.88
N ASP A 147 11.83 14.97 12.64
CA ASP A 147 10.97 13.92 12.12
C ASP A 147 11.67 12.57 12.22
N GLY A 148 10.90 11.50 12.42
CA GLY A 148 11.44 10.15 12.29
C GLY A 148 11.91 9.91 10.86
N ILE A 149 11.00 10.11 9.91
CA ILE A 149 11.26 10.07 8.47
C ILE A 149 10.81 11.38 7.84
N LYS A 150 11.76 12.12 7.28
CA LYS A 150 11.52 13.36 6.54
C LYS A 150 11.57 13.12 5.05
N LEU A 151 10.49 13.45 4.34
CA LEU A 151 10.43 13.45 2.88
C LEU A 151 10.19 14.88 2.38
N SER A 152 10.93 15.35 1.39
CA SER A 152 10.71 16.67 0.77
C SER A 152 10.83 16.60 -0.76
N GLY A 153 9.74 16.83 -1.50
CA GLY A 153 9.78 16.72 -2.96
C GLY A 153 9.96 15.29 -3.47
N VAL A 154 9.32 14.31 -2.82
CA VAL A 154 9.41 12.89 -3.21
C VAL A 154 8.13 12.47 -3.92
N THR A 155 8.26 11.83 -5.08
CA THR A 155 7.12 11.37 -5.89
C THR A 155 7.18 9.87 -6.15
N GLY A 156 6.12 9.13 -5.82
CA GLY A 156 6.15 7.67 -5.90
C GLY A 156 6.95 7.12 -4.72
N PHE A 157 6.30 6.92 -3.58
CA PHE A 157 6.99 6.35 -2.42
C PHE A 157 6.12 5.35 -1.66
N VAL A 158 6.77 4.35 -1.09
CA VAL A 158 6.16 3.33 -0.23
C VAL A 158 6.87 3.31 1.11
N ILE A 159 6.13 3.53 2.19
CA ILE A 159 6.57 3.30 3.57
C ILE A 159 5.73 2.14 4.09
N ASP A 160 6.37 1.01 4.36
CA ASP A 160 5.68 -0.24 4.66
C ASP A 160 6.34 -0.97 5.84
N GLN A 161 5.54 -1.38 6.82
CA GLN A 161 6.03 -2.09 8.01
C GLN A 161 7.12 -1.33 8.77
N VAL A 162 7.02 0.00 8.80
CA VAL A 162 7.97 0.85 9.52
C VAL A 162 7.52 1.04 10.96
N GLU A 163 8.49 1.17 11.86
CA GLU A 163 8.26 1.54 13.25
C GLU A 163 8.93 2.89 13.54
N VAL A 164 8.17 3.88 14.01
CA VAL A 164 8.75 5.14 14.50
C VAL A 164 8.30 5.37 15.93
N ARG A 165 9.27 5.49 16.84
CA ARG A 165 9.03 5.74 18.26
C ARG A 165 9.71 7.00 18.76
N ASP A 166 8.96 7.80 19.50
CA ASP A 166 9.44 8.98 20.23
C ASP A 166 10.33 9.88 19.35
N TRP A 167 9.77 10.33 18.22
CA TRP A 167 10.36 11.39 17.40
C TRP A 167 10.36 12.73 18.16
N GLY A 168 11.00 13.76 17.59
CA GLY A 168 11.08 15.08 18.23
C GLY A 168 9.71 15.67 18.52
N ALA A 169 9.54 16.30 19.68
CA ALA A 169 8.23 16.71 20.20
C ALA A 169 7.36 17.55 19.23
N GLY A 170 7.99 18.42 18.43
CA GLY A 170 7.30 19.25 17.44
C GLY A 170 7.25 18.65 16.02
N GLY A 171 7.94 17.53 15.80
CA GLY A 171 8.06 16.87 14.50
C GLY A 171 6.98 15.83 14.24
N SER A 172 7.20 14.99 13.24
CA SER A 172 6.30 13.89 12.90
C SER A 172 7.00 12.54 12.81
N ALA A 173 6.24 11.46 12.95
CA ALA A 173 6.78 10.14 12.62
C ALA A 173 7.18 10.10 11.13
N VAL A 174 6.29 10.60 10.28
CA VAL A 174 6.53 10.84 8.85
C VAL A 174 6.03 12.24 8.46
N ASP A 175 6.91 13.06 7.89
CA ASP A 175 6.57 14.42 7.42
C ASP A 175 6.85 14.55 5.91
N PRO A 176 5.89 14.20 5.03
CA PRO A 176 5.98 14.46 3.60
C PRO A 176 5.68 15.93 3.30
N VAL A 177 6.67 16.64 2.75
CA VAL A 177 6.55 18.05 2.34
C VAL A 177 6.62 18.14 0.83
N GLY A 178 5.52 18.51 0.20
CA GLY A 178 5.40 18.55 -1.26
C GLY A 178 5.73 17.21 -1.91
N CYS A 179 5.16 16.14 -1.36
CA CYS A 179 5.35 14.77 -1.84
C CYS A 179 4.10 14.26 -2.53
N HIS A 180 4.26 13.34 -3.47
CA HIS A 180 3.14 12.89 -4.32
C HIS A 180 3.12 11.38 -4.53
N ARG A 181 1.94 10.81 -4.82
CA ARG A 181 1.76 9.39 -5.16
C ARG A 181 2.38 8.46 -4.11
N GLY A 182 1.98 8.65 -2.86
CA GLY A 182 2.56 8.01 -1.69
C GLY A 182 1.67 6.95 -1.06
N LEU A 183 2.26 5.88 -0.55
CA LEU A 183 1.58 4.88 0.27
C LEU A 183 2.33 4.69 1.60
N ILE A 184 1.67 4.99 2.71
CA ILE A 184 2.17 4.76 4.08
C ILE A 184 1.28 3.72 4.72
N GLN A 185 1.79 2.50 4.91
CA GLN A 185 0.97 1.39 5.35
C GLN A 185 1.63 0.44 6.32
N ASN A 186 0.79 -0.37 6.99
CA ASN A 186 1.22 -1.48 7.82
C ASN A 186 2.23 -1.08 8.92
N SER A 187 2.25 0.20 9.29
CA SER A 187 3.32 0.80 10.10
C SER A 187 2.83 1.15 11.50
N THR A 188 3.77 1.31 12.42
CA THR A 188 3.54 1.64 13.84
C THR A 188 4.18 2.97 14.18
N PHE A 189 3.38 3.91 14.67
CA PHE A 189 3.82 5.25 15.07
C PHE A 189 3.42 5.50 16.52
N VAL A 190 4.39 5.52 17.42
CA VAL A 190 4.14 5.69 18.86
C VAL A 190 4.96 6.84 19.41
N SER A 191 4.36 7.75 20.15
CA SER A 191 5.12 8.80 20.85
C SER A 191 4.55 9.07 22.22
N SER A 192 5.43 9.30 23.18
CA SER A 192 5.12 9.80 24.52
C SER A 192 5.37 11.31 24.65
N VAL A 193 5.94 11.95 23.61
CA VAL A 193 6.50 13.31 23.68
C VAL A 193 6.02 14.26 22.57
N ALA A 194 5.08 13.86 21.71
CA ALA A 194 4.63 14.60 20.50
C ALA A 194 3.85 15.93 20.75
N ALA A 195 4.36 16.80 21.62
CA ALA A 195 3.77 18.10 21.94
C ALA A 195 3.92 19.11 20.77
N GLY A 196 2.88 19.21 19.94
CA GLY A 196 2.84 20.08 18.75
C GLY A 196 3.16 19.35 17.44
N GLY A 197 3.59 18.10 17.54
CA GLY A 197 3.82 17.19 16.43
C GLY A 197 2.57 16.48 15.91
N SER A 198 2.77 15.63 14.89
CA SER A 198 1.76 14.72 14.35
C SER A 198 2.35 13.32 14.14
N ALA A 199 1.59 12.25 14.00
CA ALA A 199 2.18 10.99 13.53
C ALA A 199 2.52 11.13 12.04
N VAL A 200 1.53 11.44 11.20
CA VAL A 200 1.74 11.62 9.76
C VAL A 200 1.24 12.99 9.31
N ARG A 201 2.06 13.74 8.56
CA ARG A 201 1.75 15.13 8.15
C ARG A 201 2.10 15.43 6.69
N PRO A 202 1.33 14.96 5.70
CA PRO A 202 1.48 15.44 4.33
C PRO A 202 1.11 16.92 4.25
N LYS A 203 2.01 17.77 3.76
CA LYS A 203 1.80 19.22 3.63
C LYS A 203 2.60 19.80 2.46
N GLY A 204 2.58 21.11 2.26
CA GLY A 204 3.45 21.79 1.29
C GLY A 204 3.18 21.45 -0.17
N GLY A 205 1.91 21.30 -0.53
CA GLY A 205 1.46 20.91 -1.87
C GLY A 205 1.39 19.40 -2.09
N SER A 206 1.52 18.59 -1.04
CA SER A 206 1.46 17.12 -1.16
C SER A 206 0.14 16.65 -1.77
N LYS A 207 0.17 15.63 -2.63
CA LYS A 207 -1.03 15.16 -3.35
C LYS A 207 -1.02 13.64 -3.55
N ASP A 208 -2.19 13.00 -3.53
CA ASP A 208 -2.34 11.56 -3.79
C ASP A 208 -1.48 10.73 -2.83
N ILE A 209 -1.82 10.81 -1.54
CA ILE A 209 -1.13 10.06 -0.49
C ILE A 209 -2.16 9.27 0.32
N THR A 210 -1.95 7.96 0.39
CA THR A 210 -2.76 7.04 1.16
C THR A 210 -2.04 6.62 2.44
N ILE A 211 -2.73 6.71 3.58
CA ILE A 211 -2.27 6.34 4.92
C ILE A 211 -3.17 5.19 5.39
N ARG A 212 -2.69 3.95 5.27
CA ARG A 212 -3.51 2.74 5.36
C ARG A 212 -3.07 1.75 6.44
N ALA A 213 -4.01 1.18 7.20
CA ALA A 213 -3.72 0.01 8.05
C ALA A 213 -2.53 0.21 9.02
N ASN A 214 -2.36 1.44 9.53
CA ASN A 214 -1.32 1.77 10.49
C ASN A 214 -1.88 1.73 11.92
N TYR A 215 -0.98 1.53 12.88
CA TYR A 215 -1.21 1.73 14.30
C TYR A 215 -0.59 3.07 14.73
N ILE A 216 -1.39 3.97 15.28
CA ILE A 216 -0.95 5.25 15.80
C ILE A 216 -1.31 5.32 17.29
N GLU A 217 -0.33 5.60 18.14
CA GLU A 217 -0.53 5.79 19.57
C GLU A 217 0.15 7.06 20.05
N LEU A 218 -0.65 7.95 20.63
CA LEU A 218 -0.22 9.22 21.18
C LEU A 218 -0.85 9.40 22.58
N PRO A 219 -0.27 10.21 23.47
CA PRO A 219 -0.92 10.51 24.73
C PRO A 219 -2.21 11.28 24.46
N ALA A 220 -3.28 10.97 25.19
CA ALA A 220 -4.54 11.69 25.06
C ALA A 220 -4.32 13.20 25.26
N GLY A 221 -4.79 14.01 24.31
CA GLY A 221 -4.67 15.47 24.32
C GLY A 221 -3.34 16.02 23.80
N ILE A 222 -2.39 15.17 23.40
CA ILE A 222 -1.06 15.58 22.95
C ILE A 222 -0.79 15.09 21.52
N GLY A 223 -0.36 15.99 20.64
CA GLY A 223 -0.04 15.67 19.25
C GLY A 223 -1.28 15.40 18.39
N ARG A 224 -1.11 15.14 17.11
CA ARG A 224 -2.21 14.83 16.17
C ARG A 224 -1.94 13.47 15.52
N GLY A 225 -2.95 12.65 15.31
CA GLY A 225 -2.78 11.38 14.60
C GLY A 225 -2.32 11.63 13.17
N VAL A 226 -3.26 12.01 12.30
CA VAL A 226 -2.96 12.45 10.94
C VAL A 226 -3.30 13.93 10.79
N GLN A 227 -2.40 14.69 10.18
CA GLN A 227 -2.66 16.07 9.77
C GLN A 227 -2.47 16.19 8.25
N ALA A 228 -3.57 16.29 7.52
CA ALA A 228 -3.55 16.62 6.10
C ALA A 228 -3.44 18.13 5.95
N GLY A 229 -2.23 18.58 5.62
CA GLY A 229 -1.85 19.98 5.45
C GLY A 229 -1.08 20.58 6.63
N GLY A 230 -0.93 21.90 6.66
CA GLY A 230 -0.15 22.58 7.70
C GLY A 230 0.09 24.07 7.46
N SER A 231 1.30 24.52 7.80
CA SER A 231 1.73 25.92 7.73
C SER A 231 3.06 26.04 6.98
N THR A 232 3.09 25.52 5.76
CA THR A 232 4.28 25.46 4.93
C THR A 232 4.68 26.86 4.46
N GLY A 233 5.97 27.19 4.58
CA GLY A 233 6.51 28.44 4.04
C GLY A 233 6.48 28.44 2.51
N ALA A 234 6.16 29.59 1.90
CA ALA A 234 6.02 29.74 0.44
C ALA A 234 7.12 29.08 -0.43
N PRO A 235 8.42 29.13 -0.07
CA PRO A 235 9.48 28.50 -0.88
C PRO A 235 9.47 26.97 -0.87
N PHE A 236 8.70 26.33 0.02
CA PHE A 236 8.73 24.89 0.24
C PHE A 236 7.56 24.14 -0.40
N PHE A 237 6.64 24.84 -1.06
CA PHE A 237 5.57 24.16 -1.79
C PHE A 237 6.11 23.44 -3.02
N ARG A 238 5.67 22.20 -3.21
CA ARG A 238 5.78 21.46 -4.47
C ARG A 238 4.39 21.05 -4.92
N PHE A 239 3.95 21.55 -6.07
CA PHE A 239 2.66 21.19 -6.68
C PHE A 239 2.87 20.25 -7.87
N VAL A 240 1.84 19.52 -8.28
CA VAL A 240 1.89 18.71 -9.51
C VAL A 240 0.69 19.05 -10.39
N ASP A 241 0.65 18.50 -11.61
CA ASP A 241 -0.50 18.60 -12.52
C ASP A 241 -0.93 20.03 -12.94
N GLY A 242 -0.09 21.03 -12.68
CA GLY A 242 -0.41 22.44 -12.91
C GLY A 242 -1.22 23.07 -11.77
N ASP A 243 -1.39 22.35 -10.67
CA ASP A 243 -2.13 22.80 -9.50
C ASP A 243 -1.36 23.85 -8.69
N SER A 244 -2.06 24.52 -7.78
CA SER A 244 -1.49 25.43 -6.79
C SER A 244 -2.49 25.74 -5.69
N GLY A 245 -2.01 26.32 -4.59
CA GLY A 245 -2.89 26.96 -3.61
C GLY A 245 -3.52 26.03 -2.60
N TYR A 246 -2.90 24.91 -2.25
CA TYR A 246 -3.32 24.05 -1.12
C TYR A 246 -2.11 23.54 -0.32
N GLU A 247 -2.30 23.17 0.94
CA GLU A 247 -1.27 22.50 1.73
C GLU A 247 -1.15 21.02 1.39
N ALA A 248 -2.29 20.36 1.21
CA ALA A 248 -2.35 19.00 0.70
C ALA A 248 -3.63 18.84 -0.13
N ASP A 249 -3.70 17.80 -0.95
CA ASP A 249 -4.85 17.42 -1.76
C ASP A 249 -4.90 15.89 -1.94
N GLU A 250 -6.07 15.32 -2.21
CA GLU A 250 -6.23 13.87 -2.45
C GLU A 250 -5.58 12.98 -1.36
N ILE A 251 -5.74 13.36 -0.09
CA ILE A 251 -5.23 12.60 1.06
C ILE A 251 -6.27 11.59 1.53
N THR A 252 -5.91 10.31 1.53
CA THR A 252 -6.79 9.22 1.99
C THR A 252 -6.22 8.60 3.26
N VAL A 253 -7.05 8.49 4.30
CA VAL A 253 -6.69 7.91 5.60
C VAL A 253 -7.68 6.80 5.92
N GLU A 254 -7.21 5.55 5.93
CA GLU A 254 -8.11 4.41 5.96
C GLU A 254 -7.60 3.18 6.71
N GLY A 255 -8.49 2.43 7.35
CA GLY A 255 -8.13 1.18 8.03
C GLY A 255 -7.20 1.34 9.23
N ASN A 256 -6.91 2.56 9.69
CA ASN A 256 -5.95 2.78 10.78
C ASN A 256 -6.62 2.57 12.14
N VAL A 257 -5.84 2.13 13.13
CA VAL A 257 -6.20 2.25 14.56
C VAL A 257 -5.42 3.41 15.16
N ILE A 258 -6.16 4.36 15.73
CA ILE A 258 -5.61 5.61 16.28
C ILE A 258 -6.02 5.72 17.74
N LEU A 259 -5.05 5.56 18.64
CA LEU A 259 -5.21 5.66 20.08
C LEU A 259 -4.68 7.00 20.58
N GLY A 260 -5.53 7.75 21.29
CA GLY A 260 -5.15 9.00 21.93
C GLY A 260 -5.01 10.18 20.97
N GLY A 261 -4.04 11.06 21.27
CA GLY A 261 -3.81 12.31 20.54
C GLY A 261 -4.74 13.45 20.97
N SER A 262 -4.45 14.69 20.56
CA SER A 262 -5.41 15.81 20.64
C SER A 262 -6.49 15.71 19.56
N SER A 263 -6.15 15.10 18.42
CA SER A 263 -7.11 14.77 17.37
C SER A 263 -6.66 13.57 16.57
N ALA A 264 -7.61 12.76 16.07
CA ALA A 264 -7.29 11.64 15.21
C ALA A 264 -6.95 12.11 13.79
N VAL A 265 -7.73 13.05 13.25
CA VAL A 265 -7.49 13.68 11.94
C VAL A 265 -7.62 15.21 12.01
N SER A 266 -6.81 15.92 11.23
CA SER A 266 -6.91 17.37 11.04
C SER A 266 -6.76 17.70 9.57
N TRP A 267 -7.76 18.37 8.99
CA TRP A 267 -7.69 19.00 7.68
C TRP A 267 -7.23 20.44 7.84
N VAL A 268 -6.19 20.83 7.09
CA VAL A 268 -5.57 22.15 7.19
C VAL A 268 -5.26 22.73 5.81
N ASN A 269 -5.98 23.77 5.41
CA ASN A 269 -5.85 24.46 4.13
C ASN A 269 -5.82 23.49 2.92
N ILE A 270 -6.80 22.59 2.89
CA ILE A 270 -7.01 21.55 1.87
C ILE A 270 -8.43 21.62 1.32
N ASP A 271 -8.59 21.26 0.04
CA ASP A 271 -9.89 21.01 -0.59
C ASP A 271 -10.08 19.50 -0.76
N GLY A 272 -10.83 18.88 0.16
CA GLY A 272 -11.09 17.45 0.13
C GLY A 272 -10.30 16.63 1.15
N GLY A 273 -10.00 15.39 0.78
CA GLY A 273 -9.42 14.36 1.64
C GLY A 273 -10.47 13.52 2.37
N VAL A 274 -10.18 12.22 2.50
CA VAL A 274 -11.14 11.22 3.00
C VAL A 274 -10.55 10.50 4.21
N PHE A 275 -11.30 10.45 5.30
CA PHE A 275 -10.98 9.69 6.51
C PHE A 275 -12.06 8.63 6.71
N HIS A 276 -11.76 7.37 6.38
CA HIS A 276 -12.77 6.30 6.44
C HIS A 276 -12.31 4.96 6.96
N HIS A 277 -13.23 4.18 7.53
CA HIS A 277 -12.92 2.84 8.04
C HIS A 277 -11.72 2.83 9.00
N ASN A 278 -11.58 3.88 9.81
CA ASN A 278 -10.59 3.93 10.89
C ASN A 278 -11.27 3.61 12.22
N TYR A 279 -10.50 3.07 13.15
CA TYR A 279 -10.94 2.93 14.54
C TYR A 279 -10.18 3.90 15.44
N VAL A 280 -10.91 4.90 15.94
CA VAL A 280 -10.39 5.97 16.81
C VAL A 280 -10.77 5.66 18.25
N ILE A 281 -9.79 5.63 19.14
CA ILE A 281 -9.92 5.25 20.54
C ILE A 281 -9.37 6.36 21.43
N ASP A 282 -10.20 6.84 22.36
CA ASP A 282 -9.84 7.85 23.36
C ASP A 282 -9.07 9.07 22.84
N PRO A 283 -9.52 9.71 21.74
CA PRO A 283 -8.97 11.00 21.38
C PRO A 283 -9.18 11.98 22.54
N GLY A 284 -8.14 12.74 22.84
CA GLY A 284 -8.13 13.70 23.93
C GLY A 284 -9.14 14.80 23.69
N ASP A 285 -8.88 15.69 22.74
CA ASP A 285 -9.75 16.87 22.58
C ASP A 285 -10.86 16.64 21.54
N TRP A 286 -10.50 16.14 20.35
CA TRP A 286 -11.41 16.04 19.21
C TRP A 286 -11.24 14.75 18.42
N ALA A 287 -12.27 14.24 17.75
CA ALA A 287 -12.07 13.21 16.73
C ALA A 287 -11.42 13.83 15.50
N PHE A 288 -11.92 15.00 15.08
CA PHE A 288 -11.44 15.70 13.91
C PHE A 288 -11.25 17.21 14.11
N ARG A 289 -10.46 17.83 13.22
CA ARG A 289 -10.31 19.28 13.15
C ARG A 289 -10.38 19.78 11.72
N ILE A 290 -10.99 20.95 11.54
CA ILE A 290 -11.07 21.72 10.30
C ILE A 290 -10.42 23.07 10.63
N LEU A 291 -9.25 23.35 10.06
CA LEU A 291 -8.43 24.48 10.49
C LEU A 291 -7.83 25.20 9.31
N ASN A 292 -7.64 26.50 9.42
CA ASN A 292 -6.67 27.21 8.61
C ASN A 292 -5.46 27.56 9.47
N GLU A 293 -4.26 27.13 9.05
CA GLU A 293 -3.01 27.46 9.74
C GLU A 293 -2.07 28.31 8.88
N ASN A 294 -2.31 28.40 7.56
CA ASN A 294 -1.55 29.24 6.63
C ASN A 294 -2.34 30.48 6.17
N VAL A 295 -3.02 31.13 7.13
CA VAL A 295 -3.92 32.27 6.89
C VAL A 295 -3.18 33.44 6.23
N GLY A 296 -3.79 34.05 5.22
CA GLY A 296 -3.27 35.24 4.53
C GLY A 296 -2.34 34.96 3.35
N GLN A 297 -2.11 33.68 3.01
CA GLN A 297 -1.52 33.25 1.75
C GLN A 297 -2.61 33.05 0.68
N PRO A 298 -2.28 33.07 -0.63
CA PRO A 298 -3.20 32.66 -1.70
C PRO A 298 -3.37 31.13 -1.68
N ILE A 299 -4.05 30.63 -0.66
CA ILE A 299 -4.28 29.21 -0.38
C ILE A 299 -5.77 28.99 -0.12
N VAL A 300 -6.27 27.79 -0.44
CA VAL A 300 -7.67 27.43 -0.22
C VAL A 300 -8.01 27.48 1.26
N GLU A 301 -9.25 27.91 1.51
CA GLU A 301 -9.88 27.67 2.79
C GLU A 301 -10.19 26.18 2.93
N THR A 302 -10.12 25.66 4.15
CA THR A 302 -10.33 24.23 4.38
C THR A 302 -11.77 23.84 4.10
N GLN A 303 -11.98 22.91 3.16
CA GLN A 303 -13.30 22.55 2.64
C GLN A 303 -13.37 21.09 2.16
N ASN A 304 -14.57 20.61 1.89
CA ASN A 304 -14.91 19.36 1.17
C ASN A 304 -14.35 18.05 1.75
N GLY A 305 -13.85 18.03 2.98
CA GLY A 305 -13.38 16.80 3.62
C GLY A 305 -14.52 15.83 3.94
N VAL A 306 -14.21 14.53 3.96
CA VAL A 306 -15.19 13.46 4.22
C VAL A 306 -14.74 12.61 5.41
N LEU A 307 -15.61 12.47 6.41
CA LEU A 307 -15.44 11.56 7.54
C LEU A 307 -16.51 10.47 7.47
N ALA A 308 -16.11 9.24 7.11
CA ALA A 308 -17.06 8.18 6.74
C ALA A 308 -16.76 6.81 7.34
N ASP A 309 -17.78 6.07 7.78
CA ASP A 309 -17.67 4.64 8.13
C ASP A 309 -16.58 4.34 9.19
N ASN A 310 -16.28 5.29 10.08
CA ASN A 310 -15.31 5.12 11.14
C ASN A 310 -16.00 4.61 12.41
N VAL A 311 -15.24 3.94 13.28
CA VAL A 311 -15.65 3.73 14.67
C VAL A 311 -14.91 4.75 15.53
N ILE A 312 -15.64 5.50 16.35
CA ILE A 312 -15.09 6.58 17.18
C ILE A 312 -15.56 6.35 18.62
N ALA A 313 -14.67 5.78 19.43
CA ALA A 313 -14.92 5.48 20.83
C ALA A 313 -14.16 6.46 21.73
N TYR A 314 -14.85 7.09 22.68
CA TYR A 314 -14.27 8.11 23.56
C TYR A 314 -14.86 8.04 24.97
N ARG A 315 -14.13 8.65 25.93
CA ARG A 315 -14.56 8.88 27.31
C ARG A 315 -14.64 10.38 27.61
N GLY A 316 -15.60 10.79 28.44
CA GLY A 316 -15.94 12.17 28.72
C GLY A 316 -14.90 12.97 29.50
N ASP A 317 -13.95 12.33 30.19
CA ASP A 317 -12.98 13.01 31.05
C ASP A 317 -11.91 13.79 30.26
N SER A 318 -11.50 13.29 29.09
CA SER A 318 -10.57 13.99 28.19
C SER A 318 -11.30 14.70 27.04
N TRP A 319 -12.37 14.09 26.54
CA TRP A 319 -13.11 14.52 25.35
C TRP A 319 -13.71 15.92 25.46
N ARG A 320 -13.37 16.79 24.51
CA ARG A 320 -13.95 18.14 24.44
C ARG A 320 -15.24 18.15 23.62
N ARG A 321 -15.18 17.71 22.36
CA ARG A 321 -16.31 17.57 21.42
C ARG A 321 -15.86 16.87 20.14
N ALA A 322 -16.80 16.48 19.27
CA ALA A 322 -16.50 15.76 18.02
C ALA A 322 -15.50 16.45 17.10
N GLY A 323 -15.77 17.71 16.76
CA GLY A 323 -14.97 18.48 15.82
C GLY A 323 -14.47 19.80 16.40
N ASN A 324 -13.28 20.22 16.00
CA ASN A 324 -12.84 21.61 16.12
C ASN A 324 -12.96 22.31 14.76
N PHE A 325 -13.87 23.27 14.65
CA PHE A 325 -14.13 24.00 13.41
C PHE A 325 -14.50 25.48 13.67
N ASP A 326 -14.19 26.02 14.85
CA ASP A 326 -14.51 27.42 15.18
C ASP A 326 -13.41 28.40 14.72
N GLY A 327 -12.53 27.96 13.81
CA GLY A 327 -11.42 28.75 13.28
C GLY A 327 -11.91 29.79 12.26
N PRO A 328 -11.21 30.92 12.09
CA PRO A 328 -11.59 31.90 11.09
C PRO A 328 -11.41 31.33 9.67
N GLY A 329 -12.44 31.53 8.83
CA GLY A 329 -12.35 31.31 7.39
C GLY A 329 -12.38 29.85 6.94
N VAL A 330 -12.71 28.89 7.80
CA VAL A 330 -12.98 27.52 7.32
C VAL A 330 -14.37 27.43 6.69
N LEU A 331 -14.61 26.45 5.82
CA LEU A 331 -15.89 26.20 5.17
C LEU A 331 -16.49 24.89 5.68
N GLU A 332 -16.75 24.81 6.99
CA GLU A 332 -17.18 23.58 7.66
C GLU A 332 -18.50 23.01 7.13
N GLU A 333 -19.36 23.85 6.55
CA GLU A 333 -20.63 23.45 5.93
C GLU A 333 -20.46 22.61 4.66
N SER A 334 -19.25 22.58 4.10
CA SER A 334 -18.93 21.77 2.91
C SER A 334 -18.56 20.33 3.25
N PHE A 335 -18.37 19.99 4.53
CA PHE A 335 -17.92 18.67 4.95
C PHE A 335 -19.02 17.62 4.91
N GLY A 336 -18.65 16.40 4.52
CA GLY A 336 -19.53 15.23 4.52
C GLY A 336 -19.29 14.30 5.70
N PHE A 337 -20.36 13.90 6.38
CA PHE A 337 -20.32 12.91 7.46
C PHE A 337 -21.31 11.77 7.15
N ARG A 338 -20.83 10.53 7.14
CA ARG A 338 -21.69 9.37 6.86
C ARG A 338 -21.26 8.09 7.56
N GLY A 339 -22.20 7.29 8.04
CA GLY A 339 -21.94 5.91 8.48
C GLY A 339 -21.01 5.75 9.68
N ASN A 340 -20.65 6.83 10.40
CA ASN A 340 -19.74 6.70 11.53
C ASN A 340 -20.48 6.13 12.75
N HIS A 341 -19.76 5.30 13.51
CA HIS A 341 -20.23 4.75 14.77
C HIS A 341 -19.60 5.50 15.94
N TRP A 342 -20.39 6.37 16.56
CA TRP A 342 -19.97 7.15 17.73
C TRP A 342 -20.34 6.43 19.01
N ILE A 343 -19.38 6.28 19.91
CA ILE A 343 -19.56 5.56 21.18
C ILE A 343 -18.94 6.36 22.31
N ASN A 344 -19.79 6.94 23.15
CA ASN A 344 -19.39 7.49 24.44
C ASN A 344 -19.40 6.37 25.48
N ALA A 345 -18.23 5.94 25.97
CA ALA A 345 -18.15 4.84 26.94
C ALA A 345 -18.87 5.14 28.26
N ASP A 346 -18.85 6.41 28.68
CA ASP A 346 -19.41 6.83 29.97
C ASP A 346 -20.92 7.02 29.88
N ASN A 347 -21.45 7.19 28.66
CA ASN A 347 -22.87 7.23 28.38
C ASN A 347 -23.17 6.57 27.01
N PRO A 348 -23.16 5.22 26.94
CA PRO A 348 -23.24 4.46 25.68
C PRO A 348 -24.65 4.41 25.09
N THR A 349 -25.53 5.33 25.50
CA THR A 349 -26.85 5.52 24.91
C THR A 349 -26.72 6.31 23.61
N THR A 350 -27.74 6.22 22.74
CA THR A 350 -27.85 7.07 21.55
C THR A 350 -27.67 8.55 21.91
N ALA A 351 -28.41 9.04 22.90
CA ALA A 351 -28.33 10.44 23.32
C ALA A 351 -26.94 10.84 23.86
N GLY A 352 -26.24 9.94 24.56
CA GLY A 352 -24.90 10.21 25.09
C GLY A 352 -23.79 10.17 24.05
N SER A 353 -24.04 9.52 22.91
CA SER A 353 -23.06 9.31 21.85
C SER A 353 -23.35 10.12 20.58
N THR A 354 -24.51 10.77 20.46
CA THR A 354 -24.78 11.67 19.33
C THR A 354 -23.91 12.92 19.42
N PRO A 355 -23.00 13.16 18.46
CA PRO A 355 -22.13 14.33 18.44
C PRO A 355 -22.84 15.58 17.93
N THR A 356 -22.25 16.74 18.19
CA THR A 356 -22.52 17.97 17.42
C THR A 356 -21.56 18.05 16.24
N LEU A 357 -22.10 18.10 15.02
CA LEU A 357 -21.36 18.20 13.76
C LEU A 357 -21.78 19.48 13.01
N PRO A 358 -20.93 20.04 12.14
CA PRO A 358 -21.28 21.24 11.37
C PRO A 358 -22.33 20.96 10.29
N VAL A 359 -22.37 19.73 9.78
CA VAL A 359 -23.38 19.21 8.84
C VAL A 359 -23.98 17.93 9.42
N ALA A 360 -25.26 17.71 9.17
CA ALA A 360 -25.94 16.51 9.63
C ALA A 360 -25.33 15.25 9.01
N GLU A 361 -25.05 14.26 9.85
CA GLU A 361 -24.55 12.95 9.41
C GLU A 361 -25.67 12.06 8.86
N THR A 362 -25.40 11.35 7.77
CA THR A 362 -26.28 10.32 7.22
C THR A 362 -25.87 8.93 7.67
N ASP A 363 -26.82 8.06 7.99
CA ASP A 363 -26.57 6.65 8.35
C ASP A 363 -25.63 6.42 9.55
N GLY A 364 -25.43 7.44 10.40
CA GLY A 364 -24.63 7.34 11.62
C GLY A 364 -25.24 6.41 12.67
N VAL A 365 -24.39 5.70 13.40
CA VAL A 365 -24.76 4.84 14.52
C VAL A 365 -24.28 5.48 15.82
N TYR A 366 -25.17 5.61 16.81
CA TYR A 366 -24.86 6.29 18.07
C TYR A 366 -25.14 5.38 19.27
N GLY A 367 -24.09 5.12 20.06
CA GLY A 367 -24.13 4.28 21.27
C GLY A 367 -23.81 2.81 21.01
N GLY A 368 -23.93 1.98 22.05
CA GLY A 368 -23.55 0.58 22.02
C GLY A 368 -22.22 0.30 22.72
N ALA A 369 -21.74 -0.95 22.62
CA ALA A 369 -20.48 -1.36 23.23
C ALA A 369 -19.32 -1.08 22.26
N ALA A 370 -18.33 -0.31 22.71
CA ALA A 370 -17.02 -0.27 22.05
C ALA A 370 -16.10 -1.26 22.77
N PRO A 371 -15.50 -2.24 22.07
CA PRO A 371 -14.36 -2.92 22.64
C PRO A 371 -13.21 -1.92 22.61
N PHE A 372 -12.94 -1.20 23.71
CA PHE A 372 -11.76 -0.34 23.85
C PHE A 372 -10.48 -1.18 23.77
N THR A 373 -10.14 -1.62 22.57
CA THR A 373 -9.11 -2.60 22.27
C THR A 373 -8.43 -2.20 20.98
N THR A 374 -7.14 -2.46 20.92
CA THR A 374 -6.33 -2.35 19.71
C THR A 374 -6.28 -3.68 18.94
N ALA A 375 -7.20 -4.60 19.25
CA ALA A 375 -7.34 -5.88 18.56
C ALA A 375 -7.74 -5.68 17.08
N VAL A 376 -7.77 -6.81 16.36
CA VAL A 376 -8.09 -6.88 14.94
C VAL A 376 -9.41 -6.19 14.62
N GLN A 377 -9.39 -5.33 13.61
CA GLN A 377 -10.55 -4.67 13.05
C GLN A 377 -10.96 -5.38 11.76
N THR A 378 -12.27 -5.57 11.56
CA THR A 378 -12.80 -6.16 10.32
C THR A 378 -13.82 -5.22 9.72
N TRP A 379 -13.52 -4.75 8.52
CA TRP A 379 -14.38 -3.89 7.73
C TRP A 379 -15.08 -4.72 6.66
N ARG A 380 -16.40 -4.54 6.54
CA ARG A 380 -17.20 -5.25 5.56
C ARG A 380 -17.58 -4.31 4.43
N PHE A 381 -17.34 -4.78 3.21
CA PHE A 381 -17.69 -4.12 1.97
C PHE A 381 -18.62 -5.02 1.15
N GLU A 382 -19.24 -4.46 0.12
CA GLU A 382 -20.01 -5.26 -0.84
C GLU A 382 -19.13 -6.30 -1.54
N TRP A 383 -17.89 -5.95 -1.89
CA TRP A 383 -16.95 -6.87 -2.54
C TRP A 383 -16.38 -7.94 -1.60
N GLY A 384 -16.44 -7.78 -0.27
CA GLY A 384 -15.79 -8.70 0.68
C GLY A 384 -15.45 -8.11 2.05
N LEU A 385 -14.35 -8.57 2.64
CA LEU A 385 -13.86 -8.16 3.95
C LEU A 385 -12.44 -7.60 3.85
N TRP A 386 -12.18 -6.58 4.65
CA TRP A 386 -10.84 -6.08 4.92
C TRP A 386 -10.54 -6.20 6.41
N VAL A 387 -9.59 -7.08 6.74
CA VAL A 387 -9.21 -7.38 8.11
C VAL A 387 -7.88 -6.71 8.39
N VAL A 388 -7.79 -5.91 9.45
CA VAL A 388 -6.59 -5.17 9.83
C VAL A 388 -6.19 -5.56 11.25
N ALA A 389 -4.92 -5.90 11.47
CA ALA A 389 -4.34 -6.17 12.79
C ALA A 389 -3.30 -5.10 13.15
N PRO A 390 -3.72 -3.83 13.38
CA PRO A 390 -2.77 -2.76 13.65
C PRO A 390 -2.43 -2.79 15.15
N GLY A 391 -1.38 -3.51 15.51
CA GLY A 391 -0.90 -3.60 16.88
C GLY A 391 0.51 -3.05 17.04
N ALA A 392 0.86 -2.60 18.26
CA ALA A 392 2.24 -2.23 18.62
C ALA A 392 3.19 -3.44 18.73
N GLY A 393 2.66 -4.66 18.65
CA GLY A 393 3.40 -5.92 18.66
C GLY A 393 3.44 -6.57 17.26
N PRO A 394 4.03 -7.77 17.13
CA PRO A 394 4.00 -8.48 15.86
C PRO A 394 2.54 -8.70 15.42
N PRO A 395 2.21 -8.46 14.14
CA PRO A 395 0.87 -8.72 13.64
C PRO A 395 0.44 -10.15 13.94
N SER A 396 -0.78 -10.29 14.46
CA SER A 396 -1.39 -11.59 14.69
C SER A 396 -2.87 -11.50 14.41
N PHE A 397 -3.37 -12.47 13.64
CA PHE A 397 -4.81 -12.74 13.49
C PHE A 397 -5.24 -13.94 14.34
N GLU A 398 -4.48 -14.26 15.40
CA GLU A 398 -4.85 -15.31 16.34
C GLU A 398 -6.23 -15.02 16.96
N GLY A 399 -7.10 -16.03 16.96
CA GLY A 399 -8.48 -15.90 17.45
C GLY A 399 -9.43 -15.16 16.51
N VAL A 400 -8.99 -14.79 15.31
CA VAL A 400 -9.87 -14.22 14.27
C VAL A 400 -10.46 -15.35 13.44
N THR A 401 -11.79 -15.46 13.50
CA THR A 401 -12.59 -16.41 12.75
C THR A 401 -13.46 -15.64 11.74
N ILE A 402 -13.46 -16.10 10.49
CA ILE A 402 -14.19 -15.50 9.38
C ILE A 402 -15.45 -16.32 9.07
N ASP A 403 -16.59 -15.71 9.31
CA ASP A 403 -17.88 -16.24 8.87
C ASP A 403 -17.94 -16.33 7.34
N GLU A 404 -18.59 -17.37 6.83
CA GLU A 404 -18.75 -17.59 5.38
C GLU A 404 -17.41 -17.67 4.61
N HIS A 405 -16.31 -18.08 5.28
CA HIS A 405 -14.98 -18.20 4.65
C HIS A 405 -14.95 -19.04 3.37
N HIS A 406 -15.88 -20.00 3.22
CA HIS A 406 -16.03 -20.84 2.04
C HIS A 406 -16.43 -20.06 0.76
N ALA A 407 -16.88 -18.81 0.90
CA ALA A 407 -17.22 -17.90 -0.19
C ALA A 407 -16.09 -16.93 -0.56
N LEU A 408 -14.99 -16.92 0.20
CA LEU A 408 -13.99 -15.87 0.16
C LEU A 408 -12.63 -16.38 -0.31
N LEU A 409 -11.95 -15.55 -1.09
CA LEU A 409 -10.57 -15.74 -1.50
C LEU A 409 -9.70 -14.69 -0.82
N ARG A 410 -8.55 -15.10 -0.29
CA ARG A 410 -7.52 -14.18 0.17
C ARG A 410 -6.77 -13.62 -1.03
N ALA A 411 -6.75 -12.30 -1.15
CA ALA A 411 -5.96 -11.59 -2.14
C ALA A 411 -4.55 -11.30 -1.61
N ALA A 412 -3.54 -11.68 -2.38
CA ALA A 412 -2.14 -11.39 -2.10
C ALA A 412 -1.56 -10.49 -3.22
N PRO A 413 -1.00 -9.32 -2.86
CA PRO A 413 -0.53 -8.35 -3.85
C PRO A 413 0.77 -8.80 -4.53
N GLY A 414 0.87 -8.53 -5.83
CA GLY A 414 2.13 -8.49 -6.58
C GLY A 414 2.73 -7.07 -6.62
N ASP A 415 3.74 -6.87 -7.48
CA ASP A 415 4.56 -5.65 -7.49
C ASP A 415 3.80 -4.38 -7.92
N ASP A 416 2.82 -4.51 -8.82
CA ASP A 416 2.00 -3.41 -9.35
C ASP A 416 0.56 -3.41 -8.77
N ALA A 417 0.36 -4.16 -7.69
CA ALA A 417 -0.94 -4.30 -7.04
C ALA A 417 -1.42 -2.98 -6.44
N VAL A 418 -2.61 -2.54 -6.84
CA VAL A 418 -3.31 -1.41 -6.27
C VAL A 418 -4.59 -1.92 -5.60
N PHE A 419 -4.72 -1.61 -4.31
CA PHE A 419 -5.92 -1.84 -3.53
C PHE A 419 -6.64 -0.50 -3.31
N ASN A 420 -7.93 -0.42 -3.65
CA ASN A 420 -8.79 0.72 -3.39
C ASN A 420 -10.14 0.21 -2.81
N PRO A 421 -10.32 0.19 -1.48
CA PRO A 421 -11.49 -0.44 -0.86
C PRO A 421 -12.83 0.24 -1.19
N LEU A 422 -12.82 1.50 -1.61
CA LEU A 422 -14.04 2.23 -1.97
C LEU A 422 -14.45 2.04 -3.44
N ALA A 423 -13.64 1.39 -4.27
CA ALA A 423 -13.99 1.08 -5.64
C ALA A 423 -14.88 -0.17 -5.74
N ASP A 424 -15.75 -0.21 -6.76
CA ASP A 424 -16.58 -1.38 -7.07
C ASP A 424 -15.73 -2.64 -7.28
N ASN A 425 -14.62 -2.49 -8.00
CA ASN A 425 -13.55 -3.49 -8.05
C ASN A 425 -12.36 -2.99 -7.20
N PRO A 426 -12.17 -3.55 -6.00
CA PRO A 426 -11.16 -3.06 -5.08
C PRO A 426 -9.74 -3.45 -5.46
N LEU A 427 -9.56 -4.43 -6.36
CA LEU A 427 -8.27 -4.98 -6.75
C LEU A 427 -7.95 -4.63 -8.20
N SER A 428 -6.81 -3.97 -8.43
CA SER A 428 -6.27 -3.72 -9.78
C SER A 428 -4.76 -3.95 -9.80
N GLY A 429 -4.18 -4.17 -10.98
CA GLY A 429 -2.79 -4.66 -11.11
C GLY A 429 -2.67 -6.17 -10.84
N GLY A 430 -1.47 -6.64 -10.54
CA GLY A 430 -1.18 -8.05 -10.29
C GLY A 430 -1.60 -8.50 -8.89
N TRP A 431 -2.69 -9.28 -8.80
CA TRP A 431 -3.12 -9.95 -7.57
C TRP A 431 -3.15 -11.46 -7.77
N SER A 432 -2.77 -12.20 -6.73
CA SER A 432 -2.99 -13.65 -6.65
C SER A 432 -4.09 -13.95 -5.63
N LEU A 433 -4.98 -14.87 -5.97
CA LEU A 433 -6.11 -15.26 -5.13
C LEU A 433 -5.89 -16.67 -4.59
N HIS A 434 -6.23 -16.86 -3.31
CA HIS A 434 -6.00 -18.12 -2.61
C HIS A 434 -7.22 -18.48 -1.77
N PRO A 435 -7.75 -19.71 -1.84
CA PRO A 435 -8.79 -20.17 -0.93
C PRO A 435 -8.31 -20.15 0.52
N LEU A 436 -9.25 -19.96 1.45
CA LEU A 436 -8.97 -20.13 2.87
C LEU A 436 -9.00 -21.63 3.23
N ASN A 437 -8.01 -22.09 4.01
CA ASN A 437 -7.90 -23.48 4.47
C ASN A 437 -8.88 -23.83 5.62
N GLY A 438 -9.67 -22.85 6.06
CA GLY A 438 -10.60 -22.92 7.17
C GLY A 438 -11.08 -21.52 7.54
N PRO A 439 -11.90 -21.38 8.60
CA PRO A 439 -12.42 -20.10 9.02
C PRO A 439 -11.37 -19.22 9.73
N ASP A 440 -10.31 -19.81 10.27
CA ASP A 440 -9.34 -19.09 11.10
C ASP A 440 -8.20 -18.50 10.27
N LEU A 441 -7.77 -17.29 10.62
CA LEU A 441 -6.67 -16.58 9.94
C LEU A 441 -5.30 -16.79 10.61
N THR A 442 -5.14 -17.83 11.44
CA THR A 442 -3.93 -18.06 12.26
C THR A 442 -2.64 -18.19 11.44
N ASP A 443 -2.75 -18.67 10.19
CA ASP A 443 -1.59 -18.89 9.31
C ASP A 443 -1.26 -17.64 8.45
N VAL A 444 -2.04 -16.56 8.57
CA VAL A 444 -1.83 -15.34 7.80
C VAL A 444 -0.86 -14.42 8.55
N ILE A 445 0.23 -14.09 7.88
CA ILE A 445 1.25 -13.17 8.38
C ILE A 445 1.09 -11.83 7.68
N GLY A 446 0.99 -10.74 8.45
CA GLY A 446 0.91 -9.38 7.93
C GLY A 446 -0.03 -8.49 8.75
N ASN A 447 0.00 -7.18 8.51
CA ASN A 447 -0.84 -6.23 9.26
C ASN A 447 -2.26 -6.08 8.68
N GLN A 448 -2.52 -6.63 7.49
CA GLN A 448 -3.84 -6.63 6.88
C GLN A 448 -4.06 -7.86 5.99
N VAL A 449 -5.32 -8.25 5.84
CA VAL A 449 -5.80 -9.30 4.94
C VAL A 449 -6.99 -8.77 4.15
N VAL A 450 -6.94 -8.92 2.83
CA VAL A 450 -8.07 -8.62 1.95
C VAL A 450 -8.71 -9.93 1.52
N LEU A 451 -9.98 -10.11 1.88
CA LEU A 451 -10.76 -11.30 1.56
C LEU A 451 -11.89 -10.90 0.61
N VAL A 452 -11.81 -11.33 -0.64
CA VAL A 452 -12.78 -10.97 -1.66
C VAL A 452 -13.80 -12.08 -1.85
N ASN A 453 -15.08 -11.70 -1.98
CA ASN A 453 -16.06 -12.58 -2.58
C ASN A 453 -15.95 -12.41 -4.11
N PRO A 454 -15.42 -13.39 -4.85
CA PRO A 454 -15.14 -13.20 -6.28
C PRO A 454 -16.39 -12.90 -7.11
N ARG A 455 -17.58 -13.35 -6.67
CA ARG A 455 -18.85 -13.10 -7.34
C ARG A 455 -19.28 -11.64 -7.20
N LYS A 456 -19.00 -11.02 -6.05
CA LYS A 456 -19.34 -9.62 -5.77
C LYS A 456 -18.26 -8.64 -6.22
N ALA A 457 -17.00 -9.06 -6.16
CA ALA A 457 -15.84 -8.26 -6.59
C ALA A 457 -15.64 -8.24 -8.12
N GLY A 458 -16.56 -8.81 -8.91
CA GLY A 458 -16.47 -8.83 -10.37
C GLY A 458 -15.32 -9.68 -10.93
N ILE A 459 -14.83 -10.64 -10.14
CA ILE A 459 -13.74 -11.53 -10.56
C ILE A 459 -14.34 -12.63 -11.46
N PRO A 460 -13.86 -12.78 -12.71
CA PRO A 460 -14.44 -13.73 -13.67
C PRO A 460 -14.44 -15.18 -13.16
N ALA A 461 -15.42 -15.97 -13.59
CA ALA A 461 -15.51 -17.41 -13.31
C ALA A 461 -15.15 -18.19 -14.57
N ALA A 462 -14.21 -19.13 -14.48
CA ALA A 462 -14.08 -20.20 -15.46
C ALA A 462 -14.72 -21.47 -14.89
N ALA A 463 -15.43 -22.23 -15.72
CA ALA A 463 -16.07 -23.45 -15.27
C ALA A 463 -15.01 -24.45 -14.79
N GLY A 464 -15.12 -24.90 -13.54
CA GLY A 464 -14.15 -25.81 -12.93
C GLY A 464 -12.93 -25.13 -12.28
N ASP A 465 -12.70 -23.84 -12.51
CA ASP A 465 -11.70 -23.03 -11.78
C ASP A 465 -12.38 -22.42 -10.55
N TYR A 466 -12.35 -23.17 -9.46
CA TYR A 466 -13.04 -22.81 -8.22
C TYR A 466 -12.22 -21.86 -7.35
N ASP A 467 -10.90 -21.89 -7.45
CA ASP A 467 -10.04 -20.99 -6.69
C ASP A 467 -9.75 -19.65 -7.39
N ARG A 468 -10.19 -19.51 -8.66
CA ARG A 468 -10.09 -18.30 -9.49
C ARG A 468 -8.64 -17.92 -9.79
N ASN A 469 -7.74 -18.89 -9.83
CA ASN A 469 -6.33 -18.67 -10.17
C ASN A 469 -6.07 -18.66 -11.69
N GLY A 470 -7.08 -18.99 -12.51
CA GLY A 470 -7.01 -19.02 -13.97
C GLY A 470 -6.52 -20.34 -14.57
N VAL A 471 -6.34 -21.38 -13.75
CA VAL A 471 -5.89 -22.72 -14.14
C VAL A 471 -6.86 -23.75 -13.58
N ILE A 472 -7.26 -24.73 -14.39
CA ILE A 472 -8.14 -25.82 -13.94
C ILE A 472 -7.27 -27.03 -13.60
N ASP A 473 -7.11 -27.33 -12.31
CA ASP A 473 -6.24 -28.42 -11.88
C ASP A 473 -6.76 -29.21 -10.67
N MET A 474 -5.87 -29.95 -10.01
CA MET A 474 -6.21 -30.78 -8.86
C MET A 474 -6.45 -29.97 -7.57
N ALA A 475 -6.03 -28.71 -7.51
CA ALA A 475 -6.34 -27.78 -6.43
C ALA A 475 -7.83 -27.43 -6.43
N ASP A 476 -8.44 -27.21 -7.60
CA ASP A 476 -9.89 -27.01 -7.72
C ASP A 476 -10.67 -28.23 -7.23
N TYR A 477 -10.23 -29.42 -7.61
CA TYR A 477 -10.82 -30.67 -7.11
C TYR A 477 -10.66 -30.81 -5.58
N ALA A 478 -9.51 -30.40 -5.04
CA ALA A 478 -9.30 -30.41 -3.60
C ALA A 478 -10.24 -29.41 -2.90
N LEU A 479 -10.46 -28.23 -3.47
CA LEU A 479 -11.41 -27.24 -2.97
C LEU A 479 -12.85 -27.75 -3.01
N TRP A 480 -13.29 -28.33 -4.13
CA TRP A 480 -14.61 -28.96 -4.24
C TRP A 480 -14.79 -30.04 -3.17
N ARG A 481 -13.81 -30.93 -2.98
CA ARG A 481 -13.86 -31.96 -1.93
C ARG A 481 -13.97 -31.36 -0.54
N ALA A 482 -13.24 -30.28 -0.27
CA ALA A 482 -13.27 -29.59 1.02
C ALA A 482 -14.63 -28.93 1.29
N GLN A 483 -15.32 -28.48 0.24
CA GLN A 483 -16.61 -27.81 0.34
C GLN A 483 -17.82 -28.71 0.06
N TYR A 484 -17.63 -30.01 -0.24
CA TYR A 484 -18.74 -30.91 -0.56
C TYR A 484 -19.81 -30.94 0.56
N GLY A 485 -21.05 -30.64 0.19
CA GLY A 485 -22.19 -30.57 1.10
C GLY A 485 -22.40 -29.19 1.75
N VAL A 486 -21.53 -28.21 1.49
CA VAL A 486 -21.77 -26.81 1.89
C VAL A 486 -23.01 -26.30 1.16
N THR A 487 -23.86 -25.57 1.89
CA THR A 487 -25.07 -24.92 1.37
C THR A 487 -24.94 -23.42 1.55
N GLY A 488 -25.46 -22.64 0.60
CA GLY A 488 -25.27 -21.19 0.54
C GLY A 488 -24.16 -20.82 -0.43
N SER A 489 -23.57 -19.62 -0.26
CA SER A 489 -22.55 -19.11 -1.18
C SER A 489 -21.23 -19.83 -0.99
N ALA A 490 -20.80 -20.67 -1.95
CA ALA A 490 -19.50 -21.33 -1.92
C ALA A 490 -18.69 -21.05 -3.20
N LEU A 491 -17.36 -21.17 -3.09
CA LEU A 491 -16.46 -21.09 -4.24
C LEU A 491 -16.65 -22.26 -5.20
N ALA A 492 -16.83 -23.47 -4.66
CA ALA A 492 -17.00 -24.70 -5.43
C ALA A 492 -18.46 -25.00 -5.86
N ASP A 493 -19.40 -24.09 -5.59
CA ASP A 493 -20.75 -24.13 -6.17
C ASP A 493 -20.65 -23.58 -7.60
N GLY A 494 -20.31 -24.45 -8.56
CA GLY A 494 -20.00 -24.07 -9.93
C GLY A 494 -21.24 -23.85 -10.80
N ASN A 495 -22.39 -24.41 -10.40
CA ASN A 495 -23.65 -24.24 -11.11
C ASN A 495 -24.55 -23.14 -10.51
N ASP A 496 -24.11 -22.55 -9.39
CA ASP A 496 -24.77 -21.48 -8.65
C ASP A 496 -26.17 -21.86 -8.12
N ASP A 497 -26.38 -23.13 -7.79
CA ASP A 497 -27.65 -23.63 -7.24
C ASP A 497 -27.75 -23.50 -5.71
N GLY A 498 -26.69 -23.01 -5.07
CA GLY A 498 -26.60 -22.77 -3.64
C GLY A 498 -26.17 -24.01 -2.85
N ARG A 499 -25.62 -25.05 -3.52
CA ARG A 499 -25.06 -26.23 -2.88
C ARG A 499 -23.82 -26.71 -3.63
N VAL A 500 -22.85 -27.23 -2.88
CA VAL A 500 -21.70 -27.93 -3.47
C VAL A 500 -21.98 -29.43 -3.48
N ASP A 501 -22.22 -30.01 -4.64
CA ASP A 501 -22.53 -31.43 -4.79
C ASP A 501 -21.89 -32.09 -6.02
N ALA A 502 -22.45 -33.22 -6.47
CA ALA A 502 -21.94 -33.98 -7.60
C ALA A 502 -22.11 -33.25 -8.95
N ALA A 503 -23.06 -32.31 -9.07
CA ALA A 503 -23.22 -31.48 -10.26
C ALA A 503 -21.98 -30.59 -10.46
N ASP A 504 -21.48 -29.99 -9.40
CA ASP A 504 -20.26 -29.17 -9.45
C ASP A 504 -19.05 -30.01 -9.86
N TYR A 505 -18.90 -31.19 -9.27
CA TYR A 505 -17.84 -32.11 -9.69
C TYR A 505 -17.86 -32.41 -11.19
N THR A 506 -19.05 -32.54 -11.80
CA THR A 506 -19.13 -32.76 -13.25
C THR A 506 -18.66 -31.56 -14.05
N LEU A 507 -18.87 -30.33 -13.57
CA LEU A 507 -18.34 -29.12 -14.20
C LEU A 507 -16.81 -29.11 -14.18
N TRP A 508 -16.19 -29.35 -13.02
CA TRP A 508 -14.73 -29.45 -12.91
C TRP A 508 -14.17 -30.56 -13.81
N ARG A 509 -14.74 -31.75 -13.73
CA ARG A 509 -14.26 -32.92 -14.49
C ARG A 509 -14.28 -32.66 -16.00
N ASP A 510 -15.38 -32.12 -16.50
CA ASP A 510 -15.57 -31.89 -17.94
C ASP A 510 -14.63 -30.77 -18.43
N ALA A 511 -14.39 -29.74 -17.61
CA ALA A 511 -13.46 -28.67 -17.92
C ALA A 511 -11.99 -29.13 -17.90
N PHE A 512 -11.58 -29.87 -16.86
CA PHE A 512 -10.24 -30.44 -16.72
C PHE A 512 -9.88 -31.40 -17.87
N ALA A 513 -10.85 -32.20 -18.33
CA ALA A 513 -10.69 -33.06 -19.50
C ALA A 513 -10.54 -32.26 -20.81
N GLY A 514 -11.21 -31.10 -20.90
CA GLY A 514 -11.11 -30.18 -22.04
C GLY A 514 -9.71 -29.57 -22.20
N GLU A 515 -9.08 -29.15 -21.10
CA GLU A 515 -7.70 -28.63 -21.14
C GLU A 515 -6.68 -29.71 -21.52
N SER A 516 -6.86 -30.92 -20.99
CA SER A 516 -6.03 -32.08 -21.30
C SER A 516 -6.16 -32.52 -22.77
N GLY A 517 -7.29 -32.24 -23.43
CA GLY A 517 -7.58 -32.57 -24.83
C GLY A 517 -7.00 -31.59 -25.86
N ALA A 518 -6.57 -30.39 -25.45
CA ALA A 518 -5.96 -29.40 -26.35
C ALA A 518 -4.48 -29.71 -26.69
N HIS A 519 -3.85 -30.65 -25.96
CA HIS A 519 -2.49 -31.13 -26.21
C HIS A 519 -2.43 -32.38 -27.13
N LEU A 520 -3.37 -32.54 -28.06
CA LEU A 520 -3.28 -33.60 -29.07
C LEU A 520 -2.19 -33.28 -30.11
N VAL A 521 -1.04 -33.94 -29.90
CA VAL A 521 0.06 -34.19 -30.84
C VAL A 521 -0.41 -34.27 -32.31
N PRO A 522 0.18 -33.52 -33.26
CA PRO A 522 -0.09 -33.74 -34.67
C PRO A 522 0.37 -35.15 -35.04
N CYS A 523 -0.59 -36.00 -35.42
CA CYS A 523 -0.31 -37.38 -35.80
C CYS A 523 0.67 -37.43 -36.98
N PRO A 524 1.86 -38.08 -36.86
CA PRO A 524 2.71 -38.36 -38.01
C PRO A 524 2.09 -39.54 -38.76
N GLY A 525 1.12 -39.25 -39.61
CA GLY A 525 0.27 -40.28 -40.21
C GLY A 525 -0.17 -40.01 -41.64
N ALA A 526 0.72 -39.49 -42.48
CA ALA A 526 0.56 -39.56 -43.94
C ALA A 526 1.92 -39.54 -44.66
N SER A 527 2.75 -40.56 -44.44
CA SER A 527 3.83 -40.90 -45.37
C SER A 527 3.39 -42.11 -46.18
N THR A 528 3.10 -41.85 -47.45
CA THR A 528 2.87 -42.84 -48.50
C THR A 528 4.04 -43.82 -48.59
N LEU A 529 3.79 -45.10 -48.30
CA LEU A 529 4.74 -46.18 -48.52
C LEU A 529 5.03 -46.35 -50.02
N GLY A 530 6.28 -46.10 -50.42
CA GLY A 530 6.82 -46.52 -51.70
C GLY A 530 7.19 -48.01 -51.68
N ILE A 531 6.58 -48.80 -52.57
CA ILE A 531 6.99 -50.18 -52.85
C ILE A 531 8.07 -50.13 -53.93
N VAL A 532 9.30 -50.54 -53.59
CA VAL A 532 10.37 -50.82 -54.56
C VAL A 532 10.53 -52.35 -54.65
N PRO A 533 10.25 -52.99 -55.80
CA PRO A 533 10.54 -54.40 -55.98
C PRO A 533 12.00 -54.61 -56.36
N MET A 534 12.66 -55.50 -55.63
CA MET A 534 14.03 -55.96 -55.87
C MET A 534 13.98 -57.05 -56.95
N PHE A 535 14.61 -56.83 -58.11
CA PHE A 535 14.84 -57.89 -59.11
C PHE A 535 16.32 -58.08 -59.40
N ALA A 536 16.67 -59.36 -59.47
CA ALA A 536 18.00 -59.95 -59.46
C ALA A 536 18.82 -59.70 -60.75
N ALA A 537 20.12 -59.84 -60.59
CA ALA A 537 21.14 -59.73 -61.63
C ALA A 537 21.04 -60.82 -62.71
N ALA A 538 21.28 -60.43 -63.98
CA ALA A 538 21.76 -61.34 -65.02
C ALA A 538 22.66 -60.60 -66.05
N ARG A 539 23.96 -60.92 -65.97
CA ARG A 539 24.97 -61.09 -67.03
C ARG A 539 24.86 -60.29 -68.35
N SER A 540 25.84 -59.39 -68.49
CA SER A 540 26.84 -59.25 -69.57
C SER A 540 26.49 -59.57 -71.05
N ARG A 541 26.82 -58.54 -71.87
CA ARG A 541 27.67 -58.51 -73.08
C ARG A 541 27.03 -58.47 -74.48
N ALA A 542 27.59 -57.51 -75.25
CA ALA A 542 27.78 -57.44 -76.71
C ALA A 542 26.51 -57.15 -77.52
N ARG A 543 26.47 -56.18 -78.44
CA ARG A 543 27.49 -55.41 -79.18
C ARG A 543 26.91 -54.06 -79.54
#